data_AF-A0A068YGB6-F1
#
_entry.id   AF-A0A068YGB6-F1
#
_cell.length_a   1.000
_cell.length_b   1.000
_cell.length_c   1.000
_cell.angle_alpha   90.00
_cell.angle_beta   90.00
_cell.angle_gamma   90.00
#
_symmetry.space_group_name_H-M   'P 1'
#
loop_
_entity.id
_entity.type
_entity.pdbx_description
1 polymer ?
#
loop_
_entity_poly.entity_id
_entity_poly.type
_entity_poly.pdbx_seq_one_letter_code
_entity_poly.pdbx_strand_id
1 'polypeptide(L)'
;MLRYTLVGHCLLLLTFIYSTFCANKVLFISFDGFRHDYLDMAEKAGRNISAFKRIRGAGFQAEVQNVMITLTFPSHYAMATGRNVENHGLVGNNFYDPELGKKYSYKKSERNLESPWFEYAGAEPLWSTNERHGSRSCSNTFILHLSLATTDGMHGYDNEESDMHPFMLSMGPDIPHLTERQHFYQIDLYPYICAMLGLDKPNKIDGLIDRVLPYLKERPSEQYLERFRLYASGTLTT
;
A
#
# COMPACT_ATOMS: atom_id res chain seq x y z
N MET A 1 -12.77 -42.38 34.16
CA MET A 1 -11.62 -41.59 33.66
C MET A 1 -11.64 -41.41 32.15
N LEU A 2 -11.84 -42.46 31.33
CA LEU A 2 -11.74 -42.39 29.86
C LEU A 2 -12.63 -41.33 29.15
N ARG A 3 -13.84 -41.07 29.65
CA ARG A 3 -14.77 -40.08 29.06
C ARG A 3 -14.30 -38.63 29.21
N TYR A 4 -13.60 -38.29 30.29
CA TYR A 4 -13.09 -36.93 30.52
C TYR A 4 -11.85 -36.66 29.68
N THR A 5 -11.03 -37.69 29.44
CA THR A 5 -9.85 -37.60 28.58
C THR A 5 -10.24 -37.33 27.12
N LEU A 6 -11.27 -38.02 26.60
CA LEU A 6 -11.79 -37.80 25.24
C LEU A 6 -12.36 -36.39 25.03
N VAL A 7 -13.10 -35.86 26.01
CA VAL A 7 -13.65 -34.49 25.95
C VAL A 7 -12.51 -33.45 25.98
N GLY A 8 -11.47 -33.67 26.80
CA GLY A 8 -10.29 -32.81 26.82
C GLY A 8 -9.51 -32.81 25.50
N HIS A 9 -9.36 -33.97 24.84
CA HIS A 9 -8.71 -34.07 23.54
C HIS A 9 -9.55 -33.43 22.42
N CYS A 10 -10.89 -33.57 22.45
CA CYS A 10 -11.77 -32.89 21.50
C CYS A 10 -11.79 -31.37 21.68
N LEU A 11 -11.71 -30.85 22.92
CA LEU A 11 -11.59 -29.42 23.19
C LEU A 11 -10.23 -28.87 22.72
N LEU A 12 -9.14 -29.60 22.95
CA LEU A 12 -7.81 -29.26 22.45
C LEU A 12 -7.75 -29.27 20.92
N LEU A 13 -8.36 -30.27 20.28
CA LEU A 13 -8.49 -30.34 18.82
C LEU A 13 -9.37 -29.21 18.27
N LEU A 14 -10.48 -28.87 18.92
CA LEU A 14 -11.30 -27.71 18.55
C LEU A 14 -10.51 -26.40 18.69
N THR A 15 -9.72 -26.20 19.74
CA THR A 15 -8.83 -25.03 19.84
C THR A 15 -7.73 -25.02 18.77
N PHE A 16 -7.20 -26.19 18.38
CA PHE A 16 -6.21 -26.30 17.30
C PHE A 16 -6.83 -26.06 15.92
N ILE A 17 -8.09 -26.46 15.71
CA ILE A 17 -8.85 -26.23 14.47
C ILE A 17 -9.33 -24.77 14.39
N TYR A 18 -9.71 -24.12 15.49
CA TYR A 18 -9.92 -22.67 15.52
C TYR A 18 -8.62 -21.88 15.30
N SER A 19 -7.47 -22.47 15.66
CA SER A 19 -6.15 -21.90 15.41
C SER A 19 -5.66 -22.02 13.97
N THR A 20 -6.39 -22.66 13.05
CA THR A 20 -6.26 -22.32 11.62
C THR A 20 -6.96 -20.99 11.40
N PHE A 21 -6.42 -19.94 12.02
CA PHE A 21 -6.73 -18.57 11.68
C PHE A 21 -6.48 -18.45 10.18
N CYS A 22 -7.54 -18.21 9.42
CA CYS A 22 -7.41 -17.87 8.01
C CYS A 22 -6.63 -16.55 8.00
N ALA A 23 -5.31 -16.61 7.80
CA ALA A 23 -4.50 -15.40 7.80
C ALA A 23 -5.07 -14.46 6.74
N ASN A 24 -5.35 -13.22 7.14
CA ASN A 24 -5.85 -12.20 6.24
C ASN A 24 -4.91 -12.07 5.04
N LYS A 25 -5.48 -12.02 3.84
CA LYS A 25 -4.72 -11.83 2.59
C LYS A 25 -5.14 -10.51 1.98
N VAL A 26 -4.15 -9.73 1.58
CA VAL A 26 -4.35 -8.48 0.87
C VAL A 26 -3.83 -8.63 -0.55
N LEU A 27 -4.65 -8.23 -1.53
CA LEU A 27 -4.26 -8.08 -2.92
C LEU A 27 -4.24 -6.59 -3.24
N PHE A 28 -3.04 -6.04 -3.45
CA PHE A 28 -2.85 -4.67 -3.88
C PHE A 28 -2.57 -4.64 -5.39
N ILE A 29 -3.36 -3.85 -6.12
CA ILE A 29 -3.24 -3.69 -7.58
C ILE A 29 -3.04 -2.20 -7.86
N SER A 30 -1.89 -1.85 -8.44
CA SER A 30 -1.61 -0.50 -8.92
C SER A 30 -1.88 -0.39 -10.42
N PHE A 31 -2.56 0.68 -10.83
CA PHE A 31 -2.70 1.08 -12.22
C PHE A 31 -1.94 2.40 -12.42
N ASP A 32 -0.78 2.33 -13.07
CA ASP A 32 0.07 3.52 -13.28
C ASP A 32 -0.64 4.58 -14.13
N GLY A 33 -0.54 5.85 -13.74
CA GLY A 33 -1.17 6.99 -14.41
C GLY A 33 -2.70 7.04 -14.36
N PHE A 34 -3.37 6.27 -13.49
CA PHE A 34 -4.83 6.24 -13.41
C PHE A 34 -5.37 7.30 -12.42
N ARG A 35 -5.88 8.41 -12.96
CA ARG A 35 -6.41 9.55 -12.20
C ARG A 35 -7.77 9.28 -11.55
N HIS A 36 -8.06 9.99 -10.45
CA HIS A 36 -9.25 9.83 -9.61
C HIS A 36 -10.61 9.89 -10.36
N ASP A 37 -10.71 10.67 -11.44
CA ASP A 37 -11.95 10.92 -12.19
C ASP A 37 -12.11 10.06 -13.48
N TYR A 38 -11.08 9.27 -13.86
CA TYR A 38 -11.11 8.49 -15.10
C TYR A 38 -12.22 7.45 -15.13
N LEU A 39 -12.61 6.87 -14.00
CA LEU A 39 -13.76 5.96 -13.92
C LEU A 39 -15.08 6.68 -14.22
N ASP A 40 -15.24 7.90 -13.72
CA ASP A 40 -16.44 8.72 -13.97
C ASP A 40 -16.50 9.15 -15.44
N MET A 41 -15.35 9.52 -16.02
CA MET A 41 -15.24 9.83 -17.45
C MET A 41 -15.58 8.62 -18.32
N ALA A 42 -15.05 7.44 -17.97
CA ALA A 42 -15.34 6.20 -18.68
C ALA A 42 -16.83 5.83 -18.60
N GLU A 43 -17.45 5.98 -17.42
CA GLU A 43 -18.89 5.76 -17.23
C GLU A 43 -19.73 6.72 -18.09
N LYS A 44 -19.42 8.02 -18.06
CA LYS A 44 -20.08 9.05 -18.89
C LYS A 44 -19.93 8.76 -20.39
N ALA A 45 -18.80 8.20 -20.80
CA ALA A 45 -18.53 7.79 -22.17
C ALA A 45 -19.15 6.42 -22.54
N GLY A 46 -19.98 5.83 -21.67
CA GLY A 46 -20.66 4.56 -21.92
C GLY A 46 -19.74 3.33 -21.91
N ARG A 47 -18.55 3.43 -21.31
CA ARG A 47 -17.62 2.30 -21.18
C ARG A 47 -18.08 1.35 -20.08
N ASN A 48 -17.82 0.06 -20.27
CA ASN A 48 -18.16 -0.96 -19.28
C ASN A 48 -17.19 -0.89 -18.09
N ILE A 49 -17.68 -0.36 -16.96
CA ILE A 49 -16.94 -0.30 -15.69
C ILE A 49 -17.58 -1.19 -14.60
N SER A 50 -18.33 -2.23 -14.98
CA SER A 50 -19.12 -3.04 -14.04
C SER A 50 -18.29 -3.67 -12.91
N ALA A 51 -17.06 -4.08 -13.20
CA ALA A 51 -16.13 -4.59 -12.19
C ALA A 51 -15.81 -3.52 -11.13
N PHE A 52 -15.44 -2.31 -11.55
CA PHE A 52 -15.16 -1.19 -10.64
C PHE A 52 -16.40 -0.77 -9.84
N LYS A 53 -17.59 -0.78 -10.47
CA LYS A 53 -18.87 -0.53 -9.76
C LYS A 53 -19.13 -1.54 -8.66
N ARG A 54 -18.83 -2.83 -8.90
CA ARG A 54 -18.97 -3.88 -7.90
C ARG A 54 -18.03 -3.67 -6.72
N ILE A 55 -16.77 -3.28 -6.97
CA ILE A 55 -15.80 -2.98 -5.91
C ILE A 55 -16.30 -1.77 -5.10
N ARG A 56 -16.67 -0.67 -5.77
CA ARG A 56 -17.21 0.55 -5.14
C ARG A 56 -18.42 0.26 -4.26
N GLY A 57 -19.37 -0.55 -4.73
CA GLY A 57 -20.59 -0.89 -3.98
C GLY A 57 -20.39 -1.91 -2.86
N ALA A 58 -19.20 -2.52 -2.73
CA ALA A 58 -18.88 -3.49 -1.69
C ALA A 58 -17.84 -2.97 -0.68
N GLY A 59 -17.39 -1.72 -0.82
CA GLY A 59 -16.43 -1.09 0.08
C GLY A 59 -16.44 0.41 -0.11
N PHE A 60 -15.32 1.01 -0.50
CA PHE A 60 -15.25 2.46 -0.72
C PHE A 60 -14.39 2.85 -1.92
N GLN A 61 -14.56 4.10 -2.36
CA GLN A 61 -13.70 4.78 -3.32
C GLN A 61 -13.03 5.98 -2.66
N ALA A 62 -11.79 6.27 -3.02
CA ALA A 62 -11.07 7.44 -2.55
C ALA A 62 -10.35 8.16 -3.68
N GLU A 63 -10.23 9.47 -3.52
CA GLU A 63 -9.20 10.28 -4.18
C GLU A 63 -7.96 10.27 -3.31
N VAL A 64 -6.80 10.01 -3.91
CA VAL A 64 -5.55 9.82 -3.17
C VAL A 64 -4.66 11.04 -3.35
N GLN A 65 -4.33 11.72 -2.25
CA GLN A 65 -3.25 12.70 -2.19
C GLN A 65 -1.93 11.98 -2.40
N ASN A 66 -1.29 12.25 -3.55
CA ASN A 66 -0.03 11.64 -3.95
C ASN A 66 1.14 12.23 -3.14
N VAL A 67 2.28 11.56 -3.09
CA VAL A 67 3.52 12.20 -2.63
C VAL A 67 4.06 13.15 -3.70
N MET A 68 4.75 14.21 -3.26
CA MET A 68 5.69 14.91 -4.14
C MET A 68 7.01 14.14 -4.14
N ILE A 69 7.59 13.72 -5.25
CA ILE A 69 7.28 13.97 -6.67
C ILE A 69 6.31 12.91 -7.23
N THR A 70 5.28 13.36 -7.97
CA THR A 70 4.23 12.50 -8.54
C THR A 70 4.69 11.71 -9.79
N LEU A 71 5.85 11.06 -9.70
CA LEU A 71 6.43 10.20 -10.72
C LEU A 71 6.26 8.73 -10.34
N THR A 72 6.22 7.85 -11.34
CA THR A 72 5.98 6.40 -11.20
C THR A 72 6.78 5.77 -10.05
N PHE A 73 8.10 5.71 -10.15
CA PHE A 73 8.91 4.91 -9.24
C PHE A 73 9.02 5.50 -7.82
N PRO A 74 9.19 6.83 -7.65
CA PRO A 74 9.07 7.47 -6.33
C PRO A 74 7.72 7.16 -5.66
N SER A 75 6.62 7.38 -6.38
CA SER A 75 5.25 7.19 -5.87
C SER A 75 4.95 5.72 -5.51
N HIS A 76 5.37 4.76 -6.34
CA HIS A 76 5.21 3.33 -6.04
C HIS A 76 6.02 2.89 -4.83
N TYR A 77 7.23 3.44 -4.64
CA TYR A 77 8.06 3.10 -3.50
C TYR A 77 7.57 3.77 -2.21
N ALA A 78 7.00 4.97 -2.30
CA ALA A 78 6.29 5.60 -1.19
C ALA A 78 5.11 4.76 -0.71
N MET A 79 4.29 4.22 -1.63
CA MET A 79 3.23 3.26 -1.29
C MET A 79 3.76 2.00 -0.62
N ALA A 80 4.88 1.46 -1.14
CA ALA A 80 5.46 0.23 -0.64
C ALA A 80 6.10 0.38 0.74
N THR A 81 6.58 1.57 1.11
CA THR A 81 7.37 1.80 2.34
C THR A 81 6.65 2.67 3.37
N GLY A 82 5.58 3.38 2.97
CA GLY A 82 4.92 4.37 3.80
C GLY A 82 5.74 5.62 4.07
N ARG A 83 6.73 5.93 3.21
CA ARG A 83 7.66 7.05 3.37
C ARG A 83 7.53 8.06 2.25
N ASN A 84 7.79 9.33 2.55
CA ASN A 84 7.92 10.40 1.56
C ASN A 84 9.20 10.25 0.75
N VAL A 85 9.25 10.97 -0.37
CA VAL A 85 10.34 10.85 -1.35
C VAL A 85 11.70 11.23 -0.77
N GLU A 86 11.77 12.28 0.04
CA GLU A 86 13.02 12.69 0.71
C GLU A 86 13.53 11.63 1.71
N ASN A 87 12.64 10.78 2.21
CA ASN A 87 12.92 9.84 3.29
C ASN A 87 13.24 8.43 2.79
N HIS A 88 12.79 8.06 1.59
CA HIS A 88 13.10 6.76 0.98
C HIS A 88 14.18 6.81 -0.12
N GLY A 89 14.61 8.01 -0.54
CA GLY A 89 15.78 8.20 -1.40
C GLY A 89 15.57 8.04 -2.92
N LEU A 90 14.48 7.42 -3.37
CA LEU A 90 14.11 7.40 -4.81
C LEU A 90 13.51 8.73 -5.28
N VAL A 91 14.36 9.71 -5.57
CA VAL A 91 13.98 11.10 -5.90
C VAL A 91 13.56 11.33 -7.35
N GLY A 92 13.44 10.29 -8.17
CA GLY A 92 12.98 10.43 -9.55
C GLY A 92 13.04 9.12 -10.34
N ASN A 93 12.42 9.12 -11.51
CA ASN A 93 12.51 7.99 -12.45
C ASN A 93 13.92 7.83 -13.04
N ASN A 94 14.68 8.92 -13.09
CA ASN A 94 16.10 8.95 -13.48
C ASN A 94 16.81 10.01 -12.63
N PHE A 95 17.90 9.65 -11.97
CA PHE A 95 18.71 10.60 -11.21
C PHE A 95 20.15 10.12 -11.07
N TYR A 96 21.02 11.00 -10.59
CA TYR A 96 22.43 10.70 -10.31
C TYR A 96 22.69 10.90 -8.83
N ASP A 97 23.35 9.92 -8.21
CA ASP A 97 23.82 10.01 -6.84
C ASP A 97 25.32 10.32 -6.85
N PRO A 98 25.74 11.49 -6.33
CA PRO A 98 27.15 11.90 -6.31
C PRO A 98 28.00 11.13 -5.28
N GLU A 99 27.40 10.61 -4.21
CA GLU A 99 28.11 9.84 -3.18
C GLU A 99 28.40 8.42 -3.68
N LEU A 100 27.42 7.79 -4.34
CA LEU A 100 27.59 6.48 -4.97
C LEU A 100 28.32 6.56 -6.32
N GLY A 101 28.35 7.73 -6.95
CA GLY A 101 28.89 7.93 -8.29
C GLY A 101 28.08 7.21 -9.38
N LYS A 102 26.79 6.95 -9.16
CA LYS A 102 25.95 6.10 -10.01
C LYS A 102 24.69 6.81 -10.53
N LYS A 103 24.18 6.34 -11.67
CA LYS A 103 22.93 6.83 -12.26
C LYS A 103 21.82 5.80 -12.11
N TYR A 104 20.75 6.19 -11.44
CA TYR A 104 19.50 5.41 -11.38
C TYR A 104 18.65 5.66 -12.64
N SER A 105 17.98 4.62 -13.13
CA SER A 105 17.02 4.71 -14.24
C SER A 105 16.03 3.55 -14.16
N TYR A 106 14.75 3.84 -13.89
CA TYR A 106 13.76 2.79 -13.64
C TYR A 106 13.49 1.84 -14.82
N LYS A 107 13.81 2.27 -16.07
CA LYS A 107 13.66 1.42 -17.28
C LYS A 107 14.84 0.49 -17.55
N LYS A 108 15.92 0.58 -16.76
CA LYS A 108 17.18 -0.12 -17.02
C LYS A 108 17.47 -1.06 -15.86
N SER A 109 17.26 -2.36 -16.07
CA SER A 109 17.48 -3.39 -15.05
C SER A 109 18.91 -3.40 -14.53
N GLU A 110 19.88 -3.05 -15.38
CA GLU A 110 21.28 -2.93 -15.00
C GLU A 110 21.58 -1.74 -14.08
N ARG A 111 20.60 -0.86 -13.82
CA ARG A 111 20.76 0.37 -13.01
C ARG A 111 19.74 0.53 -11.89
N ASN A 112 18.68 -0.27 -11.85
CA ASN A 112 17.58 -0.10 -10.90
C ASN A 112 17.42 -1.26 -9.90
N LEU A 113 18.20 -2.34 -10.02
CA LEU A 113 18.10 -3.53 -9.16
C LEU A 113 19.13 -3.55 -8.02
N GLU A 114 20.02 -2.56 -7.95
CA GLU A 114 21.06 -2.53 -6.92
C GLU A 114 20.48 -2.15 -5.54
N SER A 115 20.88 -2.89 -4.50
CA SER A 115 20.45 -2.67 -3.10
C SER A 115 20.55 -1.22 -2.59
N PRO A 116 21.64 -0.47 -2.88
CA PRO A 116 21.81 0.88 -2.34
C PRO A 116 20.65 1.85 -2.65
N TRP A 117 19.93 1.62 -3.74
CA TRP A 117 18.77 2.45 -4.11
C TRP A 117 17.55 2.25 -3.19
N PHE A 118 17.48 1.12 -2.48
CA PHE A 118 16.33 0.71 -1.67
C PHE A 118 16.66 0.59 -0.17
N GLU A 119 17.93 0.68 0.20
CA GLU A 119 18.36 0.61 1.60
C GLU A 119 18.55 2.01 2.22
N TYR A 120 18.41 3.07 1.43
CA TYR A 120 18.56 4.45 1.88
C TYR A 120 17.64 4.74 3.08
N ALA A 121 18.26 5.27 4.14
CA ALA A 121 17.60 5.62 5.42
C ALA A 121 16.76 4.49 6.05
N GLY A 122 17.04 3.22 5.72
CA GLY A 122 16.34 2.06 6.27
C GLY A 122 14.89 1.92 5.79
N ALA A 123 14.58 2.37 4.57
CA ALA A 123 13.26 2.16 3.97
C ALA A 123 12.97 0.65 3.84
N GLU A 124 11.89 0.18 4.46
CA GLU A 124 11.49 -1.22 4.39
C GLU A 124 10.17 -1.33 3.63
N PRO A 125 10.13 -2.07 2.51
CA PRO A 125 8.88 -2.27 1.80
C PRO A 125 7.99 -3.31 2.49
N LEU A 126 6.69 -3.17 2.30
CA LEU A 126 5.63 -3.94 2.98
C LEU A 126 5.82 -5.46 2.86
N TRP A 127 6.33 -5.94 1.72
CA TRP A 127 6.58 -7.37 1.53
C TRP A 127 7.67 -7.90 2.47
N SER A 128 8.74 -7.14 2.69
CA SER A 128 9.80 -7.46 3.64
C SER A 128 9.27 -7.42 5.08
N THR A 129 8.44 -6.42 5.40
CA THR A 129 7.75 -6.33 6.69
C THR A 129 6.90 -7.56 6.95
N ASN A 130 6.08 -7.98 5.98
CA ASN A 130 5.23 -9.16 6.08
C ASN A 130 6.05 -10.46 6.24
N GLU A 131 7.15 -10.59 5.50
CA GLU A 131 8.07 -11.74 5.60
C GLU A 131 8.76 -11.81 6.97
N ARG A 132 9.14 -10.66 7.53
CA ARG A 132 9.71 -10.57 8.88
C ARG A 132 8.72 -10.96 9.98
N HIS A 133 7.41 -10.90 9.70
CA HIS A 133 6.35 -11.44 10.57
C HIS A 133 6.03 -12.93 10.28
N GLY A 134 6.85 -13.61 9.47
CA GLY A 134 6.74 -15.04 9.20
C GLY A 134 5.75 -15.41 8.08
N SER A 135 5.18 -14.43 7.40
CA SER A 135 4.26 -14.63 6.26
C SER A 135 5.01 -14.66 4.93
N ARG A 136 4.30 -14.89 3.83
CA ARG A 136 4.87 -14.87 2.46
C ARG A 136 4.28 -13.73 1.66
N SER A 137 5.12 -13.12 0.83
CA SER A 137 4.72 -12.07 -0.09
C SER A 137 4.97 -12.53 -1.53
N CYS A 138 4.20 -11.99 -2.48
CA CYS A 138 4.43 -12.16 -3.91
C CYS A 138 4.19 -10.82 -4.58
N SER A 139 5.16 -10.36 -5.36
CA SER A 139 5.05 -9.15 -6.16
C SER A 139 5.26 -9.52 -7.63
N ASN A 140 4.40 -9.00 -8.50
CA ASN A 140 4.53 -9.18 -9.94
C ASN A 140 4.16 -7.86 -10.63
N THR A 141 4.91 -7.50 -11.65
CA THR A 141 4.71 -6.27 -12.42
C THR A 141 4.48 -6.65 -13.88
N PHE A 142 3.35 -6.21 -14.42
CA PHE A 142 3.06 -6.30 -15.85
C PHE A 142 3.13 -4.91 -16.46
N ILE A 143 4.10 -4.69 -17.35
CA ILE A 143 4.22 -3.43 -18.09
C ILE A 143 3.37 -3.55 -19.36
N LEU A 144 2.25 -2.84 -19.39
CA LEU A 144 1.48 -2.64 -20.62
C LEU A 144 2.05 -1.42 -21.33
N HIS A 145 2.76 -1.62 -22.43
CA HIS A 145 3.13 -0.52 -23.32
C HIS A 145 1.88 -0.03 -24.08
N LEU A 146 1.17 0.96 -23.53
CA LEU A 146 0.28 1.79 -24.35
C LEU A 146 1.16 2.74 -25.17
N SER A 147 1.44 2.34 -26.40
CA SER A 147 2.00 3.24 -27.41
C SER A 147 0.90 4.18 -27.90
N LEU A 148 0.74 5.33 -27.26
CA LEU A 148 0.08 6.48 -27.89
C LEU A 148 1.17 7.46 -28.30
N ALA A 149 1.49 7.42 -29.59
CA ALA A 149 2.42 8.33 -30.23
C ALA A 149 1.68 9.61 -30.58
N THR A 150 1.46 10.48 -29.61
CA THR A 150 1.05 11.88 -29.82
C THR A 150 1.44 12.69 -28.61
N THR A 151 1.52 14.02 -28.74
CA THR A 151 1.79 14.99 -27.68
C THR A 151 0.83 14.79 -26.49
N ASP A 152 1.21 13.94 -25.53
CA ASP A 152 0.33 13.34 -24.52
C ASP A 152 0.62 13.86 -23.11
N GLY A 153 -0.39 13.71 -22.22
CA GLY A 153 -0.34 14.15 -20.83
C GLY A 153 0.90 13.64 -20.08
N MET A 154 1.49 14.53 -19.29
CA MET A 154 2.64 14.24 -18.41
C MET A 154 2.18 14.23 -16.95
N HIS A 155 3.01 13.69 -16.09
CA HIS A 155 2.84 13.75 -14.63
C HIS A 155 4.18 14.10 -13.98
N GLY A 156 4.15 14.46 -12.70
CA GLY A 156 5.30 15.02 -11.96
C GLY A 156 5.11 16.48 -11.57
N TYR A 157 3.89 17.01 -11.73
CA TYR A 157 3.50 18.34 -11.29
C TYR A 157 3.25 18.35 -9.77
N ASP A 158 2.85 19.51 -9.26
CA ASP A 158 2.49 19.68 -7.85
C ASP A 158 1.41 18.66 -7.45
N ASN A 159 1.64 17.97 -6.34
CA ASN A 159 0.74 16.95 -5.86
C ASN A 159 -0.55 17.53 -5.29
N GLU A 160 -0.64 18.84 -5.01
CA GLU A 160 -1.89 19.52 -4.60
C GLU A 160 -2.88 19.71 -5.77
N GLU A 161 -2.42 19.56 -7.02
CA GLU A 161 -3.28 19.60 -8.18
C GLU A 161 -4.06 18.28 -8.31
N SER A 162 -5.39 18.34 -8.35
CA SER A 162 -6.25 17.15 -8.44
C SER A 162 -5.95 16.27 -9.67
N ASP A 163 -5.37 16.88 -10.72
CA ASP A 163 -4.91 16.16 -11.89
C ASP A 163 -3.84 15.10 -11.58
N MET A 164 -3.09 15.26 -10.49
CA MET A 164 -2.07 14.33 -10.01
C MET A 164 -2.59 13.30 -9.00
N HIS A 165 -3.87 13.37 -8.61
CA HIS A 165 -4.47 12.49 -7.60
C HIS A 165 -4.90 11.16 -8.23
N PRO A 166 -4.34 10.02 -7.80
CA PRO A 166 -4.80 8.70 -8.23
C PRO A 166 -6.18 8.36 -7.66
N PHE A 167 -6.84 7.41 -8.30
CA PHE A 167 -8.00 6.75 -7.71
C PHE A 167 -7.57 5.63 -6.74
N MET A 168 -8.43 5.32 -5.77
CA MET A 168 -8.35 4.09 -4.98
C MET A 168 -9.73 3.47 -4.84
N LEU A 169 -9.80 2.16 -4.97
CA LEU A 169 -10.97 1.36 -4.61
C LEU A 169 -10.54 0.27 -3.63
N SER A 170 -11.37 0.04 -2.61
CA SER A 170 -11.10 -0.98 -1.60
C SER A 170 -12.36 -1.79 -1.35
N MET A 171 -12.23 -3.12 -1.25
CA MET A 171 -13.31 -4.04 -0.85
C MET A 171 -12.72 -5.21 -0.09
N GLY A 172 -13.46 -5.74 0.89
CA GLY A 172 -13.02 -6.89 1.68
C GLY A 172 -13.84 -7.05 2.96
N PRO A 173 -13.65 -8.16 3.70
CA PRO A 173 -14.40 -8.42 4.93
C PRO A 173 -14.15 -7.40 6.04
N ASP A 174 -12.94 -6.82 6.07
CA ASP A 174 -12.46 -5.89 7.09
C ASP A 174 -12.53 -4.41 6.64
N ILE A 175 -13.14 -4.17 5.49
CA ILE A 175 -13.27 -2.84 4.88
C ILE A 175 -14.72 -2.36 5.04
N PRO A 176 -14.97 -1.14 5.56
CA PRO A 176 -16.31 -0.60 5.67
C PRO A 176 -16.86 -0.23 4.30
N HIS A 177 -18.19 -0.26 4.17
CA HIS A 177 -18.87 0.28 3.02
C HIS A 177 -19.12 1.78 3.22
N LEU A 178 -18.51 2.62 2.38
CA LEU A 178 -18.62 4.08 2.45
C LEU A 178 -19.13 4.59 1.09
N THR A 179 -20.27 5.29 1.11
CA THR A 179 -20.95 5.74 -0.12
C THR A 179 -20.26 6.94 -0.76
N GLU A 180 -19.78 7.85 0.07
CA GLU A 180 -19.13 9.07 -0.39
C GLU A 180 -17.71 8.79 -0.89
N ARG A 181 -17.22 9.66 -1.77
CA ARG A 181 -15.81 9.64 -2.16
C ARG A 181 -14.96 10.07 -0.96
N GLN A 182 -14.06 9.20 -0.56
CA GLN A 182 -13.15 9.44 0.55
C GLN A 182 -11.91 10.20 0.07
N HIS A 183 -11.14 10.74 1.01
CA HIS A 183 -9.83 11.33 0.76
C HIS A 183 -8.76 10.50 1.48
N PHE A 184 -7.73 10.04 0.77
CA PHE A 184 -6.71 9.15 1.32
C PHE A 184 -5.31 9.71 1.05
N TYR A 185 -4.33 9.50 1.94
CA TYR A 185 -2.94 9.90 1.67
C TYR A 185 -2.14 8.71 1.21
N GLN A 186 -1.36 8.85 0.14
CA GLN A 186 -0.67 7.71 -0.47
C GLN A 186 0.24 6.94 0.50
N ILE A 187 1.03 7.64 1.32
CA ILE A 187 1.92 7.02 2.31
C ILE A 187 1.18 6.28 3.43
N ASP A 188 -0.11 6.56 3.63
CA ASP A 188 -0.93 5.87 4.62
C ASP A 188 -1.39 4.48 4.14
N LEU A 189 -1.19 4.16 2.86
CA LEU A 189 -1.49 2.84 2.33
C LEU A 189 -0.70 1.75 3.05
N TYR A 190 0.55 2.04 3.41
CA TYR A 190 1.40 1.13 4.16
C TYR A 190 0.82 0.76 5.54
N PRO A 191 0.58 1.72 6.47
CA PRO A 191 -0.02 1.40 7.76
C PRO A 191 -1.44 0.84 7.64
N TYR A 192 -2.20 1.23 6.61
CA TYR A 192 -3.51 0.63 6.30
C TYR A 192 -3.41 -0.87 6.00
N ILE A 193 -2.49 -1.28 5.13
CA ILE A 193 -2.31 -2.71 4.82
C ILE A 193 -1.69 -3.46 6.01
N CYS A 194 -0.76 -2.86 6.75
CA CYS A 194 -0.25 -3.45 7.99
C CYS A 194 -1.38 -3.76 8.98
N ALA A 195 -2.35 -2.86 9.15
CA ALA A 195 -3.49 -3.07 10.03
C ALA A 195 -4.36 -4.26 9.57
N MET A 196 -4.63 -4.39 8.27
CA MET A 196 -5.40 -5.54 7.74
C MET A 196 -4.69 -6.88 7.94
N LEU A 197 -3.35 -6.88 7.82
CA LEU A 197 -2.53 -8.08 7.94
C LEU A 197 -2.13 -8.37 9.40
N GLY A 198 -2.45 -7.48 10.35
CA GLY A 198 -2.05 -7.61 11.75
C GLY A 198 -0.54 -7.43 11.98
N LEU A 199 0.15 -6.67 11.14
CA LEU A 199 1.59 -6.41 11.25
C LEU A 199 1.82 -5.28 12.26
N ASP A 200 2.40 -5.58 13.42
CA ASP A 200 2.55 -4.64 14.55
C ASP A 200 3.97 -4.06 14.69
N LYS A 201 4.91 -4.51 13.85
CA LYS A 201 6.30 -4.03 13.81
C LYS A 201 6.68 -3.51 12.44
N PRO A 202 6.06 -2.41 11.96
CA PRO A 202 6.58 -1.74 10.77
C PRO A 202 8.01 -1.24 11.01
N ASN A 203 8.71 -0.78 9.98
CA ASN A 203 9.91 0.03 10.16
C ASN A 203 9.52 1.52 10.36
N LYS A 204 10.49 2.42 10.29
CA LYS A 204 10.25 3.87 10.24
C LYS A 204 9.42 4.21 9.00
N ILE A 205 8.28 4.86 9.23
CA ILE A 205 7.33 5.32 8.22
C ILE A 205 7.03 6.80 8.42
N ASP A 206 6.47 7.45 7.42
CA ASP A 206 5.92 8.81 7.52
C ASP A 206 4.38 8.80 7.52
N GLY A 207 3.78 7.69 7.06
CA GLY A 207 2.34 7.47 7.10
C GLY A 207 1.78 7.41 8.52
N LEU A 208 0.54 7.88 8.69
CA LEU A 208 -0.12 8.02 9.99
C LEU A 208 -1.25 7.01 10.13
N ILE A 209 -1.11 6.08 11.08
CA ILE A 209 -2.14 5.07 11.37
C ILE A 209 -3.48 5.70 11.77
N ASP A 210 -3.46 6.86 12.42
CA ASP A 210 -4.68 7.53 12.89
C ASP A 210 -5.56 8.01 11.71
N ARG A 211 -4.95 8.37 10.57
CA ARG A 211 -5.67 8.81 9.37
C ARG A 211 -6.40 7.66 8.67
N VAL A 212 -6.01 6.41 8.91
CA VAL A 212 -6.62 5.25 8.22
C VAL A 212 -7.74 4.58 9.01
N LEU A 213 -7.94 4.96 10.27
CA LEU A 213 -8.96 4.37 11.14
C LEU A 213 -10.38 4.41 10.56
N PRO A 214 -10.83 5.47 9.86
CA PRO A 214 -12.14 5.49 9.23
C PRO A 214 -12.34 4.42 8.14
N TYR A 215 -11.25 3.86 7.60
CA TYR A 215 -11.25 2.86 6.53
C TYR A 215 -11.12 1.43 7.04
N LEU A 216 -11.08 1.22 8.36
CA LEU A 216 -11.01 -0.09 8.98
C LEU A 216 -12.34 -0.40 9.67
N LYS A 217 -12.90 -1.58 9.39
CA LYS A 217 -14.14 -2.02 10.03
C LYS A 217 -13.95 -2.33 11.51
N GLU A 218 -12.81 -2.95 11.85
CA GLU A 218 -12.40 -3.19 13.23
C GLU A 218 -11.25 -2.26 13.58
N ARG A 219 -11.43 -1.48 14.66
CA ARG A 219 -10.40 -0.58 15.16
C ARG A 219 -9.28 -1.40 15.83
N PRO A 220 -8.00 -1.22 15.46
CA PRO A 220 -6.89 -1.83 16.17
C PRO A 220 -6.82 -1.39 17.64
N SER A 221 -6.14 -2.18 18.48
CA SER A 221 -5.95 -1.84 19.90
C SER A 221 -5.13 -0.56 20.07
N GLU A 222 -5.33 0.19 21.15
CA GLU A 222 -4.52 1.39 21.42
C GLU A 222 -3.02 1.07 21.56
N GLN A 223 -2.67 -0.13 22.03
CA GLN A 223 -1.27 -0.58 22.04
C GLN A 223 -0.70 -0.69 20.62
N TYR A 224 -1.47 -1.21 19.67
CA TYR A 224 -1.07 -1.27 18.27
C TYR A 224 -0.91 0.13 17.67
N LEU A 225 -1.89 1.01 17.90
CA LEU A 225 -1.86 2.38 17.40
C LEU A 225 -0.66 3.15 17.94
N GLU A 226 -0.38 3.02 19.24
CA GLU A 226 0.75 3.70 19.87
C GLU A 226 2.10 3.24 19.29
N ARG A 227 2.26 1.93 19.03
CA ARG A 227 3.48 1.44 18.34
C ARG A 227 3.68 2.14 17.00
N PHE A 228 2.62 2.25 16.18
CA PHE A 228 2.70 2.93 14.89
C PHE A 228 3.06 4.41 15.02
N ARG A 229 2.50 5.13 16.01
CA ARG A 229 2.88 6.53 16.28
C ARG A 229 4.35 6.65 16.67
N LEU A 230 4.90 5.70 17.42
CA LEU A 230 6.32 5.67 17.76
C LEU A 230 7.22 5.42 16.54
N TYR A 231 6.81 4.57 15.59
CA TYR A 231 7.53 4.40 14.32
C TYR A 231 7.42 5.65 13.43
N ALA A 232 6.25 6.28 13.36
CA ALA A 232 6.01 7.49 12.58
C ALA A 232 6.80 8.70 13.10
N SER A 233 6.96 8.81 14.43
CA SER A 233 7.83 9.83 15.05
C SER A 233 9.33 9.53 14.91
N GLY A 234 9.69 8.34 14.43
CA GLY A 234 11.08 7.86 14.39
C GLY A 234 11.66 7.49 15.75
N THR A 235 10.83 7.42 16.81
CA THR A 235 11.25 6.96 18.15
C THR A 235 11.59 5.47 18.13
N LEU A 236 10.85 4.69 17.35
CA LEU A 236 11.16 3.29 17.07
C LEU A 236 11.67 3.13 15.64
N THR A 237 12.63 2.22 15.50
CA THR A 237 13.10 1.66 14.23
C THR A 237 13.28 0.16 14.43
N THR A 238 13.12 -0.65 13.38
CA THR A 238 13.36 -2.10 13.45
C THR A 238 14.78 -2.48 13.10
#